data_AF-A0A7W6CDC5-F1
#
_entry.id   AF-A0A7W6CDC5-F1
#
_cell.length_a   1.000
_cell.length_b   1.000
_cell.length_c   1.000
_cell.angle_alpha   90.00
_cell.angle_beta   90.00
_cell.angle_gamma   90.00
#
_symmetry.space_group_name_H-M   'P 1'
#
loop_
_entity.id
_entity.type
_entity.pdbx_description
1 polymer ?
#
loop_
_entity_poly.entity_id
_entity_poly.type
_entity_poly.pdbx_seq_one_letter_code
_entity_poly.pdbx_strand_id
1 'polypeptide(L)'
;MDRLHAEAQYQRKAENLLDQPVTALGAADSNWHYVAQGDRSLLPLEVFDNGFTTVFHFPGNVRIPSIYTINPDGKEAVANYSVKGSDVEISSVSRGWRLRDGHTVLCIWNTAYDPVGQRPQTGTVRPDVKRVLKGAKG
;
A
#
# COMPACT_ATOMS: atom_id res chain seq x y z
N MET A 1 3.31 -21.15 31.66
CA MET A 1 2.09 -21.12 30.83
C MET A 1 1.75 -19.70 30.38
N ASP A 2 1.91 -18.67 31.22
CA ASP A 2 1.52 -17.28 30.90
C ASP A 2 2.22 -16.63 29.70
N ARG A 3 3.54 -16.83 29.52
CA ARG A 3 4.28 -16.23 28.40
C ARG A 3 3.83 -16.76 27.03
N LEU A 4 3.50 -18.05 26.93
CA LEU A 4 3.03 -18.67 25.68
C LEU A 4 1.65 -18.12 25.27
N HIS A 5 0.76 -17.93 26.25
CA HIS A 5 -0.54 -17.30 25.98
C HIS A 5 -0.39 -15.82 25.60
N ALA A 6 0.50 -15.07 26.25
CA ALA A 6 0.78 -13.67 25.88
C ALA A 6 1.40 -13.55 24.47
N GLU A 7 2.33 -14.43 24.10
CA GLU A 7 2.92 -14.49 22.76
C GLU A 7 1.87 -14.84 21.69
N ALA A 8 1.01 -15.83 21.95
CA ALA A 8 -0.06 -16.20 21.03
C ALA A 8 -1.10 -15.07 20.85
N GLN A 9 -1.44 -14.36 21.93
CA GLN A 9 -2.31 -13.19 21.86
C GLN A 9 -1.68 -12.05 21.05
N TYR A 10 -0.37 -11.79 21.22
CA TYR A 10 0.34 -10.79 20.44
C TYR A 10 0.37 -11.14 18.95
N GLN A 11 0.68 -12.40 18.62
CA GLN A 11 0.70 -12.88 17.23
C GLN A 11 -0.67 -12.70 16.58
N ARG A 12 -1.74 -13.15 17.23
CA ARG A 12 -3.10 -13.02 16.71
C ARG A 12 -3.52 -11.55 16.55
N LYS A 13 -3.11 -10.67 17.46
CA LYS A 13 -3.35 -9.23 17.33
C LYS A 13 -2.57 -8.64 16.15
N ALA A 14 -1.31 -9.02 15.96
CA ALA A 14 -0.49 -8.57 14.83
C ALA A 14 -1.06 -9.05 13.50
N GLU A 15 -1.51 -10.30 13.41
CA GLU A 15 -2.21 -10.85 12.24
C GLU A 15 -3.46 -10.05 11.90
N ASN A 16 -4.35 -9.84 12.89
CA ASN A 16 -5.55 -9.02 12.70
C ASN A 16 -5.23 -7.60 12.23
N LEU A 17 -4.13 -7.00 12.72
CA LEU A 17 -3.67 -5.68 12.30
C LEU A 17 -3.16 -5.69 10.85
N LEU A 18 -2.44 -6.73 10.44
CA LEU A 18 -1.96 -6.88 9.07
C LEU A 18 -3.09 -7.06 8.05
N ASP A 19 -4.21 -7.65 8.45
CA ASP A 19 -5.40 -7.84 7.60
C ASP A 19 -6.29 -6.60 7.52
N GLN A 20 -6.14 -5.64 8.43
CA GLN A 20 -6.87 -4.38 8.37
C GLN A 20 -6.29 -3.46 7.28
N PRO A 21 -7.14 -2.65 6.63
CA PRO A 21 -6.67 -1.64 5.70
C PRO A 21 -5.72 -0.68 6.44
N VAL A 22 -4.65 -0.29 5.75
CA VAL A 22 -3.75 0.77 6.16
C VAL A 22 -4.55 2.05 6.09
N THR A 23 -4.87 2.59 7.26
CA THR A 23 -5.50 3.90 7.35
C THR A 23 -4.47 4.97 7.01
N ALA A 24 -4.90 6.05 6.37
CA ALA A 24 -4.12 7.26 6.32
C ALA A 24 -3.67 7.63 7.75
N LEU A 25 -2.40 7.98 7.92
CA LEU A 25 -1.84 8.35 9.23
C LEU A 25 -2.35 9.73 9.72
N GLY A 26 -3.22 10.36 8.95
CA GLY A 26 -3.67 11.74 9.06
C GLY A 26 -3.33 12.53 7.80
N ALA A 27 -4.00 13.66 7.58
CA ALA A 27 -3.76 14.50 6.40
C ALA A 27 -2.33 15.07 6.33
N ALA A 28 -1.67 15.27 7.48
CA ALA A 28 -0.31 15.79 7.54
C ALA A 28 0.77 14.74 7.25
N ASP A 29 0.49 13.46 7.53
CA ASP A 29 1.45 12.36 7.44
C ASP A 29 1.24 11.48 6.19
N SER A 30 0.20 11.77 5.40
CA SER A 30 -0.11 11.06 4.16
C SER A 30 0.04 12.01 2.98
N ASN A 31 0.66 11.52 1.91
CA ASN A 31 0.75 12.23 0.64
C ASN A 31 -0.48 11.94 -0.24
N TRP A 32 -1.22 12.99 -0.57
CA TRP A 32 -2.41 12.95 -1.42
C TRP A 32 -2.17 13.55 -2.82
N HIS A 33 -0.94 13.91 -3.15
CA HIS A 33 -0.61 14.63 -4.39
C HIS A 33 -0.49 13.67 -5.58
N TYR A 34 -1.65 13.24 -6.06
CA TYR A 34 -1.77 12.34 -7.20
C TYR A 34 -2.62 12.97 -8.30
N VAL A 35 -2.13 12.85 -9.54
CA VAL A 35 -2.85 13.32 -10.74
C VAL A 35 -3.04 12.18 -11.73
N ALA A 36 -4.19 12.14 -12.38
CA ALA A 36 -4.57 11.07 -13.28
C ALA A 36 -4.71 11.57 -14.73
N GLN A 37 -4.26 10.77 -15.70
CA GLN A 37 -4.38 11.04 -17.13
C GLN A 37 -4.72 9.75 -17.87
N GLY A 38 -5.79 9.76 -18.66
CA GLY A 38 -6.25 8.62 -19.44
C GLY A 38 -7.75 8.38 -19.27
N ASP A 39 -8.17 7.13 -19.39
CA ASP A 39 -9.58 6.77 -19.32
C ASP A 39 -10.11 6.81 -17.89
N ARG A 40 -11.13 7.64 -17.67
CA ARG A 40 -11.72 7.89 -16.35
C ARG A 40 -12.52 6.71 -15.80
N SER A 41 -12.89 5.73 -16.63
CA SER A 41 -13.57 4.51 -16.17
C SER A 41 -12.72 3.66 -15.22
N LEU A 42 -11.39 3.87 -15.21
CA LEU A 42 -10.46 3.20 -14.31
C LEU A 42 -10.08 4.04 -13.07
N LEU A 43 -10.71 5.20 -12.86
CA LEU A 43 -10.35 6.07 -11.74
C LEU A 43 -10.68 5.38 -10.39
N PRO A 44 -9.70 5.27 -9.48
CA PRO A 44 -10.02 5.08 -8.07
C PRO A 44 -10.72 6.33 -7.53
N LEU A 45 -11.47 6.19 -6.44
CA LEU A 45 -12.05 7.34 -5.74
C LEU A 45 -10.96 8.24 -5.17
N GLU A 46 -9.93 7.63 -4.60
CA GLU A 46 -8.77 8.33 -4.03
C GLU A 46 -7.50 7.47 -4.11
N VAL A 47 -6.36 8.16 -4.12
CA VAL A 47 -5.03 7.57 -4.05
C VAL A 47 -4.21 8.37 -3.07
N PHE A 48 -3.54 7.69 -2.15
CA PHE A 48 -2.59 8.30 -1.24
C PHE A 48 -1.45 7.34 -0.93
N ASP A 49 -0.36 7.87 -0.38
CA ASP A 49 0.69 7.07 0.24
C ASP A 49 1.07 7.62 1.61
N ASN A 50 1.67 6.80 2.45
CA ASN A 50 2.20 7.18 3.77
C ASN A 50 3.73 7.16 3.81
N GLY A 51 4.39 7.27 2.66
CA GLY A 51 5.85 7.20 2.52
C GLY A 51 6.43 5.80 2.39
N PHE A 52 5.63 4.73 2.55
CA PHE A 52 6.07 3.34 2.31
C PHE A 52 5.01 2.44 1.68
N THR A 53 3.72 2.74 1.82
CA THR A 53 2.60 2.02 1.18
C THR A 53 1.77 3.00 0.38
N THR A 54 1.44 2.63 -0.86
CA THR A 54 0.45 3.34 -1.69
C THR A 54 -0.89 2.62 -1.62
N VAL A 55 -1.96 3.37 -1.43
CA VAL A 55 -3.34 2.87 -1.35
C VAL A 55 -4.16 3.44 -2.51
N PHE A 56 -4.91 2.58 -3.19
CA PHE A 56 -5.92 2.95 -4.18
C PHE A 56 -7.29 2.50 -3.67
N HIS A 57 -8.23 3.45 -3.51
CA HIS A 57 -9.57 3.14 -3.02
C HIS A 57 -10.55 2.93 -4.18
N PHE A 58 -11.10 1.72 -4.28
CA PHE A 58 -12.12 1.33 -5.26
C PHE A 58 -13.41 0.91 -4.52
N PRO A 59 -14.36 1.85 -4.30
CA PRO A 59 -15.54 1.58 -3.49
C PRO A 59 -16.55 0.67 -4.19
N GLY A 60 -17.33 -0.07 -3.39
CA GLY A 60 -18.47 -0.84 -3.87
C GLY A 60 -18.09 -1.94 -4.86
N ASN A 61 -18.78 -2.00 -6.00
CA ASN A 61 -18.57 -3.00 -7.04
C ASN A 61 -17.69 -2.51 -8.20
N VAL A 62 -16.88 -1.46 -7.98
CA VAL A 62 -15.93 -0.99 -8.99
C VAL A 62 -14.91 -2.09 -9.25
N ARG A 63 -14.73 -2.44 -10.52
CA ARG A 63 -13.75 -3.45 -10.93
C ARG A 63 -12.34 -2.94 -10.65
N ILE A 64 -11.54 -3.74 -9.97
CA ILE A 64 -10.11 -3.47 -9.76
C ILE A 64 -9.35 -3.82 -11.04
N PRO A 65 -8.66 -2.85 -11.68
CA PRO A 65 -7.85 -3.10 -12.88
C PRO A 65 -6.52 -3.77 -12.51
N SER A 66 -5.78 -4.22 -13.53
CA SER A 66 -4.37 -4.59 -13.36
C SER A 66 -3.54 -3.34 -13.09
N ILE A 67 -2.71 -3.38 -12.05
CA ILE A 67 -1.89 -2.25 -11.61
C ILE A 67 -0.41 -2.56 -11.83
N TYR A 68 0.29 -1.60 -12.42
CA TYR A 68 1.72 -1.65 -12.70
C TYR A 68 2.40 -0.42 -12.12
N THR A 69 3.62 -0.60 -11.62
CA THR A 69 4.52 0.52 -11.32
C THR A 69 5.24 0.96 -12.60
N ILE A 70 5.48 2.26 -12.73
CA ILE A 70 6.35 2.82 -13.76
C ILE A 70 7.74 2.99 -13.17
N ASN A 71 8.70 2.22 -13.67
CA ASN A 71 10.09 2.25 -13.23
C ASN A 71 10.80 3.54 -13.68
N PRO A 72 11.97 3.87 -13.10
CA PRO A 72 12.75 5.06 -13.49
C PRO A 72 13.15 5.10 -14.98
N ASP A 73 13.25 3.94 -15.64
CA ASP A 73 13.51 3.83 -17.08
C ASP A 73 12.26 4.02 -17.95
N GLY A 74 11.11 4.30 -17.33
CA GLY A 74 9.81 4.48 -17.97
C GLY A 74 9.07 3.19 -18.29
N LYS A 75 9.65 2.01 -18.00
CA LYS A 75 9.00 0.72 -18.27
C LYS A 75 8.03 0.34 -17.16
N GLU A 76 7.03 -0.46 -17.53
CA GLU A 76 6.07 -1.01 -16.58
C GLU A 76 6.63 -2.28 -15.92
N ALA A 77 6.40 -2.41 -14.62
CA ALA A 77 6.56 -3.66 -13.88
C ALA A 77 5.28 -3.96 -13.10
N VAL A 78 4.92 -5.23 -12.98
CA VAL A 78 3.72 -5.65 -12.24
C VAL A 78 3.84 -5.19 -10.79
N ALA A 79 2.80 -4.56 -10.26
CA ALA A 79 2.73 -4.24 -8.84
C ALA A 79 2.23 -5.45 -8.06
N ASN A 80 2.93 -5.80 -6.98
CA ASN A 80 2.42 -6.75 -6.00
C ASN A 80 1.52 -6.01 -5.03
N TYR A 81 0.24 -6.37 -4.99
CA TYR A 81 -0.75 -5.73 -4.14
C TYR A 81 -1.59 -6.74 -3.38
N SER A 82 -2.16 -6.28 -2.27
CA SER A 82 -3.20 -6.98 -1.51
C SER A 82 -4.49 -6.17 -1.55
N VAL A 83 -5.62 -6.86 -1.60
CA VAL A 83 -6.95 -6.23 -1.56
C VAL A 83 -7.57 -6.45 -0.19
N LYS A 84 -7.95 -5.36 0.48
CA LYS A 84 -8.58 -5.37 1.81
C LYS A 84 -9.84 -4.52 1.77
N GLY A 85 -10.99 -5.17 1.67
CA GLY A 85 -12.25 -4.48 1.41
C GLY A 85 -12.20 -3.74 0.08
N SER A 86 -12.35 -2.41 0.12
CA SER A 86 -12.28 -1.52 -1.06
C SER A 86 -10.88 -0.95 -1.31
N ASP A 87 -9.89 -1.28 -0.49
CA ASP A 87 -8.54 -0.75 -0.60
C ASP A 87 -7.61 -1.74 -1.29
N VAL A 88 -6.90 -1.26 -2.30
CA VAL A 88 -5.77 -1.94 -2.90
C VAL A 88 -4.48 -1.35 -2.33
N GLU A 89 -3.73 -2.17 -1.60
CA GLU A 89 -2.49 -1.76 -0.95
C GLU A 89 -1.28 -2.31 -1.69
N ILE A 90 -0.35 -1.42 -2.01
CA ILE A 90 0.93 -1.74 -2.61
C ILE A 90 2.02 -1.37 -1.62
N SER A 91 2.83 -2.35 -1.23
CA SER A 91 3.96 -2.19 -0.28
C SER A 91 5.16 -1.45 -0.90
N SER A 92 4.90 -0.39 -1.64
CA SER A 92 5.89 0.53 -2.19
C SER A 92 5.24 1.87 -2.53
N VAL A 93 6.10 2.88 -2.68
CA VAL A 93 5.75 4.18 -3.27
C VAL A 93 6.45 4.27 -4.62
N SER A 94 5.76 4.82 -5.62
CA SER A 94 6.28 5.00 -6.97
C SER A 94 5.94 6.37 -7.52
N ARG A 95 6.81 6.87 -8.41
CA ARG A 95 6.57 8.12 -9.14
C ARG A 95 5.35 8.02 -10.04
N GLY A 96 5.03 6.82 -10.53
CA GLY A 96 3.93 6.61 -11.46
C GLY A 96 3.37 5.21 -11.43
N TRP A 97 2.10 5.12 -11.77
CA TRP A 97 1.31 3.89 -11.81
C TRP A 97 0.56 3.81 -13.13
N ARG A 98 0.42 2.60 -13.66
CA ARG A 98 -0.43 2.29 -14.80
C ARG A 98 -1.54 1.35 -14.38
N LEU A 99 -2.78 1.75 -14.65
CA LEU A 99 -3.97 0.93 -14.50
C LEU A 99 -4.41 0.48 -15.89
N ARG A 100 -4.70 -0.81 -16.05
CA ARG A 100 -5.11 -1.41 -17.31
C ARG A 100 -6.31 -2.34 -17.13
N ASP A 101 -7.27 -2.23 -18.04
CA ASP A 101 -8.37 -3.19 -18.22
C ASP A 101 -8.63 -3.38 -19.72
N GLY A 102 -8.27 -4.54 -20.28
CA GLY A 102 -8.28 -4.76 -21.72
C GLY A 102 -7.44 -3.71 -22.48
N HIS A 103 -8.10 -2.91 -23.32
CA HIS A 103 -7.48 -1.81 -24.08
C HIS A 103 -7.53 -0.45 -23.36
N THR A 104 -8.22 -0.39 -22.22
CA THR A 104 -8.40 0.82 -21.42
C THR A 104 -7.18 1.05 -20.55
N VAL A 105 -6.70 2.30 -20.50
CA VAL A 105 -5.48 2.67 -19.78
C VAL A 105 -5.67 3.98 -19.04
N LEU A 106 -5.22 3.99 -17.78
CA LEU A 106 -5.12 5.18 -16.94
C LEU A 106 -3.72 5.27 -16.33
N CYS A 107 -3.12 6.45 -16.41
CA CYS A 107 -1.86 6.78 -15.75
C CYS A 107 -2.18 7.57 -14.48
N ILE A 108 -1.53 7.25 -13.37
CA ILE A 108 -1.61 7.99 -12.12
C ILE A 108 -0.19 8.38 -11.72
N TRP A 109 0.06 9.66 -11.47
CA TRP A 109 1.38 10.21 -11.16
C TRP A 109 1.41 10.79 -9.76
N ASN A 110 2.42 10.42 -8.98
CA ASN A 110 2.69 11.03 -7.68
C ASN A 110 3.51 12.31 -7.91
N THR A 111 2.87 13.48 -7.72
CA THR A 111 3.51 14.79 -7.96
C THR A 111 4.32 15.29 -6.76
N ALA A 112 4.26 14.59 -5.63
CA ALA A 112 5.10 14.84 -4.45
C ALA A 112 5.94 13.59 -4.09
N TYR A 113 6.37 12.84 -5.11
CA TYR A 113 7.13 11.61 -4.93
C TYR A 113 8.47 11.85 -4.23
N ASP A 114 8.68 11.20 -3.09
CA ASP A 114 9.96 11.14 -2.39
C ASP A 114 10.61 9.76 -2.60
N PRO A 115 11.72 9.65 -3.37
CA PRO A 115 12.40 8.39 -3.64
C PRO A 115 13.16 7.82 -2.42
N VAL A 116 13.41 8.63 -1.39
CA VAL A 116 14.02 8.17 -0.14
C VAL A 116 12.94 7.51 0.73
N GLY A 117 11.74 8.09 0.73
CA GLY A 117 10.58 7.62 1.47
C GLY A 117 10.77 7.66 2.99
N GLN A 118 9.83 7.05 3.71
CA GLN A 118 9.93 6.89 5.17
C GLN A 118 9.90 5.40 5.52
N ARG A 119 10.86 4.92 6.32
CA ARG A 119 10.82 3.55 6.82
C ARG A 119 10.26 3.56 8.24
N PRO A 120 9.22 2.79 8.56
CA PRO A 120 8.64 2.76 9.91
C PRO A 120 9.59 2.14 10.98
N GLN A 121 10.81 1.73 10.62
CA GLN A 121 11.82 1.10 11.49
C GLN A 121 11.32 -0.13 12.27
N THR A 122 10.16 -0.69 11.91
CA THR A 122 9.54 -1.84 12.57
C THR A 122 9.91 -3.18 11.94
N GLY A 123 10.58 -3.16 10.78
CA GLY A 123 10.80 -4.36 9.96
C GLY A 123 9.53 -4.88 9.29
N THR A 124 8.45 -4.10 9.29
CA THR A 124 7.20 -4.35 8.56
C THR A 124 6.77 -3.09 7.80
N VAL A 125 5.73 -3.19 6.98
CA VAL A 125 5.08 -2.06 6.31
C VAL A 125 3.99 -1.41 7.16
N ARG A 126 3.87 -1.77 8.44
CA ARG A 126 2.98 -1.07 9.38
C ARG A 126 3.78 -0.51 10.56
N PRO A 127 3.55 0.75 10.96
CA PRO A 127 4.26 1.36 12.08
C PRO A 127 3.87 0.74 13.44
N ASP A 128 2.72 0.06 13.53
CA ASP A 128 2.19 -0.55 14.75
C ASP A 128 2.53 -2.05 14.88
N VAL A 129 3.23 -2.65 13.92
CA VAL A 129 3.63 -4.07 13.95
C VAL A 129 5.14 -4.21 13.82
N LYS A 130 5.80 -4.83 14.81
CA LYS A 130 7.25 -5.09 14.80
C LYS A 130 7.56 -6.54 14.44
N ARG A 131 8.52 -6.74 13.53
CA ARG A 131 9.05 -8.08 13.21
C ARG A 131 10.06 -8.52 14.26
N VAL A 132 9.83 -9.67 14.89
CA VAL A 132 10.74 -10.28 15.88
C VAL A 132 11.14 -11.68 15.39
N LEU A 133 12.44 -11.98 15.39
CA LEU A 133 12.94 -13.31 15.03
C LEU A 133 12.65 -14.30 16.16
N LYS A 134 11.93 -15.39 15.85
CA LYS A 134 11.67 -16.47 16.81
C LYS A 134 12.94 -17.29 17.00
N GLY A 135 13.63 -17.11 18.13
CA GLY A 135 14.81 -17.91 18.50
C GLY A 135 16.14 -17.16 18.65
N ALA A 136 16.17 -15.84 18.51
CA ALA A 136 17.35 -15.05 18.90
C ALA A 136 17.47 -15.04 20.43
N LYS A 137 18.11 -16.06 21.00
CA LYS A 137 18.68 -16.01 22.34
C LYS A 137 19.80 -14.96 22.30
N GLY A 138 19.69 -13.92 23.12
CA GLY A 138 20.86 -13.19 23.60
C GLY A 138 21.66 -14.04 24.57
#